data_AF-A0A087N0G5-F1
#
_entry.id   AF-A0A087N0G5-F1
#
_cell.length_a   1.000
_cell.length_b   1.000
_cell.length_c   1.000
_cell.angle_alpha   90.00
_cell.angle_beta   90.00
_cell.angle_gamma   90.00
#
_symmetry.space_group_name_H-M   'P 1'
#
loop_
_entity.id
_entity.type
_entity.pdbx_description
1 polymer ?
#
loop_
_entity_poly.entity_id
_entity_poly.type
_entity_poly.pdbx_seq_one_letter_code
_entity_poly.pdbx_strand_id
1 'polypeptide(L)' 'MYPLVYFKDTLTEEETKLEKGEEQVEVLGEQATYEKMGDFQLLNFAKDGLRYSIMPTGDGITKEQLIDFANKLDK' A
#
# COMPACT_ATOMS: atom_id res chain seq x y z
N MET A 1 -15.99 1.29 -15.95
CA MET A 1 -14.93 2.31 -15.84
C MET A 1 -15.00 2.82 -14.42
N TYR A 2 -14.10 2.38 -13.53
CA TYR A 2 -14.16 2.71 -12.11
C TYR A 2 -13.21 3.89 -11.82
N PRO A 3 -13.64 4.96 -11.14
CA PRO A 3 -12.80 6.11 -10.87
C PRO A 3 -11.84 5.82 -9.71
N LEU A 4 -10.53 5.92 -9.97
CA LEU A 4 -9.48 5.95 -8.96
C LEU A 4 -9.30 7.40 -8.48
N VAL A 5 -9.30 7.61 -7.16
CA VAL A 5 -9.10 8.93 -6.54
C VAL A 5 -7.72 8.97 -5.91
N TYR A 6 -6.89 9.96 -6.28
CA TYR A 6 -5.56 10.20 -5.73
C TYR A 6 -5.62 11.26 -4.64
N PHE A 7 -5.10 10.95 -3.45
CA PHE A 7 -4.88 11.92 -2.37
C PHE A 7 -3.39 12.09 -2.13
N LYS A 8 -2.92 13.33 -1.98
CA LYS A 8 -1.54 13.68 -1.64
C LYS A 8 -1.55 14.32 -0.26
N ASP A 9 -1.08 13.57 0.74
CA ASP A 9 -1.01 14.03 2.13
C ASP A 9 0.38 14.60 2.47
N THR A 10 0.43 15.55 3.40
CA THR A 10 1.60 16.38 3.77
C THR A 10 2.21 16.02 5.13
N LEU A 11 1.96 14.82 5.65
CA LEU A 11 2.43 14.38 6.96
C LEU A 11 3.96 14.14 7.00
N THR A 12 4.59 14.53 8.13
CA THR A 12 6.04 14.42 8.40
C THR A 12 6.45 13.05 8.96
N GLU A 13 7.74 12.67 8.80
CA GLU A 13 8.34 11.35 9.14
C GLU A 13 8.00 10.77 10.54
N GLU A 14 7.62 11.60 11.53
CA GLU A 14 7.25 11.14 12.88
C GLU A 14 5.84 10.55 13.01
N GLU A 15 4.90 10.88 12.10
CA GLU A 15 3.54 10.32 12.07
C GLU A 15 3.45 9.03 11.23
N THR A 16 4.53 8.66 10.54
CA THR A 16 4.74 7.33 9.93
C THR A 16 5.22 6.28 10.92
N LYS A 17 4.99 6.47 12.23
CA LYS A 17 5.15 5.39 13.20
C LYS A 17 4.09 4.34 12.92
N LEU A 18 4.55 3.23 12.35
CA LEU A 18 3.79 2.01 12.13
C LEU A 18 2.83 1.77 13.29
N GLU A 19 1.53 1.80 13.02
CA GLU A 19 0.53 1.49 14.03
C GLU A 19 0.63 0.01 14.38
N LYS A 20 0.46 -0.33 15.66
CA LYS A 20 0.48 -1.72 16.14
C LYS A 20 -0.67 -2.51 15.49
N GLY A 21 -0.39 -3.15 14.37
CA GLY A 21 -1.37 -3.88 13.55
C GLY A 21 -0.94 -4.03 12.10
N GLU A 22 0.05 -3.26 11.66
CA GLU A 22 0.54 -3.30 10.29
C GLU A 22 1.63 -4.36 10.09
N GLU A 23 1.51 -5.14 9.01
CA GLU A 23 2.49 -6.16 8.61
C GLU A 23 3.51 -5.55 7.65
N GLN A 24 4.82 -5.70 7.94
CA GLN A 24 5.87 -5.25 7.02
C GLN A 24 6.08 -6.30 5.93
N VAL A 25 6.05 -5.85 4.68
CA VAL A 25 6.28 -6.66 3.48
C VAL A 25 7.29 -5.96 2.57
N GLU A 26 7.85 -6.67 1.61
CA GLU A 26 8.79 -6.10 0.63
C GLU A 26 8.12 -6.01 -0.74
N VAL A 27 8.22 -4.84 -1.37
CA VAL A 27 7.62 -4.54 -2.67
C VAL A 27 8.61 -3.71 -3.47
N LEU A 28 8.92 -4.13 -4.70
CA LEU A 28 9.86 -3.44 -5.60
C LEU A 28 11.24 -3.20 -4.99
N GLY A 29 11.67 -4.04 -4.05
CA GLY A 29 12.93 -3.89 -3.31
C GLY A 29 12.88 -2.85 -2.18
N GLU A 30 11.70 -2.30 -1.90
CA GLU A 30 11.46 -1.30 -0.86
C GLU A 30 10.61 -1.88 0.27
N GLN A 31 10.80 -1.34 1.48
CA GLN A 31 9.98 -1.70 2.63
C GLN A 31 8.57 -1.13 2.45
N ALA A 32 7.59 -2.01 2.59
CA ALA A 32 6.18 -1.72 2.46
C ALA A 32 5.42 -2.14 3.72
N THR A 33 4.26 -1.53 3.90
CA THR A 33 3.38 -1.72 5.04
C THR A 33 2.02 -2.19 4.54
N TYR A 34 1.63 -3.39 4.95
CA TYR A 34 0.33 -3.97 4.67
C TYR A 34 -0.57 -3.87 5.89
N GLU A 35 -1.80 -3.39 5.67
CA GLU A 35 -2.80 -3.21 6.69
C GLU A 35 -4.11 -3.87 6.26
N LYS A 36 -4.76 -4.58 7.20
CA LYS A 36 -6.07 -5.20 6.99
C LYS A 36 -7.03 -4.84 8.12
N MET A 37 -8.09 -4.11 7.77
CA MET A 37 -9.14 -3.67 8.68
C MET A 37 -10.50 -4.22 8.22
N GLY A 38 -10.88 -5.41 8.70
CA GLY A 38 -12.09 -6.09 8.23
C GLY A 38 -11.99 -6.45 6.75
N ASP A 39 -12.85 -5.85 5.92
CA ASP A 39 -12.86 -6.00 4.46
C ASP A 39 -11.89 -5.03 3.75
N PHE A 40 -11.35 -4.05 4.48
CA PHE A 40 -10.40 -3.09 3.96
C PHE A 40 -8.98 -3.67 3.95
N GLN A 41 -8.29 -3.52 2.82
CA GLN A 41 -6.88 -3.89 2.66
C GLN A 41 -6.12 -2.70 2.08
N LEU A 42 -4.93 -2.42 2.59
CA LEU A 42 -4.11 -1.31 2.15
C LEU A 42 -2.64 -1.72 2.12
N LEU A 43 -1.95 -1.37 1.04
CA LEU A 43 -0.51 -1.56 0.89
C LEU A 43 0.15 -0.21 0.65
N ASN A 44 0.99 0.22 1.58
CA ASN A 44 1.73 1.48 1.53
C ASN A 44 3.20 1.21 1.28
N PHE A 45 3.83 1.90 0.34
CA PHE A 45 5.28 1.83 0.12
C PHE A 45 5.80 3.15 -0.43
N ALA A 46 7.11 3.38 -0.34
CA ALA A 46 7.76 4.55 -0.94
C ALA A 46 8.76 4.08 -1.99
N LYS A 47 8.80 4.76 -3.14
CA LYS A 47 9.75 4.51 -4.23
C LYS A 47 10.02 5.82 -4.97
N ASP A 48 11.27 6.09 -5.32
CA ASP A 48 11.70 7.30 -6.04
C ASP A 48 11.29 8.62 -5.35
N GLY A 49 11.24 8.62 -4.01
CA GLY A 49 10.80 9.77 -3.21
C GLY A 49 9.29 10.03 -3.24
N LEU A 50 8.50 9.12 -3.82
CA LEU A 50 7.04 9.17 -3.85
C LEU A 50 6.46 8.05 -2.97
N ARG A 51 5.39 8.38 -2.24
CA ARG A 51 4.61 7.40 -1.48
C ARG A 51 3.45 6.89 -2.33
N TYR A 52 3.29 5.58 -2.36
CA TYR A 52 2.24 4.85 -3.05
C TYR A 52 1.36 4.13 -2.04
N SER A 53 0.05 4.11 -2.30
CA SER A 53 -0.95 3.44 -1.50
C SER A 53 -1.88 2.67 -2.43
N ILE A 54 -1.96 1.35 -2.26
CA ILE A 54 -2.78 0.47 -3.09
C ILE A 54 -3.90 -0.13 -2.25
N MET A 55 -5.13 0.14 -2.67
CA MET A 55 -6.34 -0.37 -2.06
C MET A 55 -7.08 -1.23 -3.10
N PRO A 56 -7.24 -2.54 -2.88
CA PRO A 56 -8.05 -3.36 -3.75
C PRO A 56 -9.53 -3.05 -3.54
N THR A 57 -10.27 -2.91 -4.65
CA THR A 57 -11.72 -2.64 -4.63
C THR A 57 -12.57 -3.88 -4.92
N GLY A 58 -11.93 -5.03 -5.15
CA GLY A 58 -12.59 -6.31 -5.41
C GLY A 58 -12.56 -7.22 -4.19
N ASP A 59 -13.67 -7.88 -3.90
CA ASP A 59 -13.75 -8.91 -2.89
C ASP A 59 -12.85 -10.10 -3.25
N GLY A 60 -12.12 -10.62 -2.26
CA GLY A 60 -11.27 -11.80 -2.42
C GLY A 60 -9.86 -11.56 -2.98
N ILE A 61 -9.44 -10.30 -3.17
CA ILE A 61 -8.02 -9.99 -3.42
C ILE A 61 -7.20 -10.37 -2.18
N THR A 62 -6.18 -11.20 -2.35
CA THR A 62 -5.27 -11.56 -1.25
C THR A 62 -4.11 -10.56 -1.13
N LYS A 63 -3.47 -10.54 0.04
CA LYS A 63 -2.23 -9.80 0.29
C LYS A 63 -1.16 -10.09 -0.78
N GLU A 64 -0.97 -11.36 -1.13
CA GLU A 64 0.03 -11.78 -2.13
C GLU A 64 -0.29 -11.22 -3.51
N GLN A 65 -1.57 -11.21 -3.91
CA GLN A 65 -1.99 -10.59 -5.17
C GLN A 65 -1.79 -9.07 -5.18
N LEU A 66 -1.99 -8.43 -4.02
CA LEU A 66 -1.75 -6.99 -3.85
C LEU A 66 -0.26 -6.65 -3.99
N ILE A 67 0.62 -7.45 -3.39
CA ILE A 67 2.08 -7.35 -3.50
C ILE A 67 2.52 -7.61 -4.94
N ASP A 68 2.00 -8.66 -5.58
CA ASP A 68 2.28 -8.98 -6.99
C ASP A 68 1.84 -7.86 -7.94
N PHE A 69 0.72 -7.21 -7.65
CA PHE A 69 0.27 -6.05 -8.43
C PHE A 69 1.24 -4.88 -8.26
N ALA A 70 1.65 -4.59 -7.02
CA ALA A 70 2.60 -3.52 -6.74
C ALA A 70 3.97 -3.78 -7.41
N ASN A 71 4.45 -5.02 -7.39
CA ASN A 71 5.67 -5.45 -8.08
C ASN A 71 5.60 -5.33 -9.61
N LYS A 72 4.41 -5.22 -10.19
CA LYS A 72 4.20 -5.02 -11.64
C LYS A 72 4.14 -3.55 -12.05
N LEU A 73 4.03 -2.60 -11.11
CA LEU A 73 3.94 -1.17 -11.44
C LEU A 73 5.21 -0.60 -12.09
N ASP A 74 6.35 -1.27 -11.89
CA ASP A 74 7.67 -0.88 -12.43
C ASP A 74 7.99 -1.55 -13.78
N LYS A 75 7.01 -2.24 -14.41
CA LYS A 75 7.18 -2.94 -15.70
C LYS A 75 6.35 -2.35 -16.83
#